data_AF-A0A7C8HGQ6-F1
#
_entry.id   AF-A0A7C8HGQ6-F1
#
_cell.length_a   1.000
_cell.length_b   1.000
_cell.length_c   1.000
_cell.angle_alpha   90.00
_cell.angle_beta   90.00
_cell.angle_gamma   90.00
#
_symmetry.space_group_name_H-M   'P 1'
#
loop_
_entity.id
_entity.type
_entity.pdbx_description
1 polymer ?
#
loop_
_entity_poly.entity_id
_entity_poly.type
_entity_poly.pdbx_seq_one_letter_code
_entity_poly.pdbx_strand_id
1 'polypeptide(L)'
;MNLRLVLTAVAVAVTLFLGAWGQAEVSLTDRVRQVALGANGVCNAGRGMGAAPPVAQDIVKRFTALAADNSLEAFDVHVRMEPLRPGQGGMMGGVMAQLGGMTGGALKMDATQVTVDGIVRGKQWLWSKEQPVTGTCLLQGKVERVLPS
;
A
#
# COMPACT_ATOMS: atom_id res chain seq x y z
N MET A 1 -24.74 47.58 -16.49
CA MET A 1 -23.66 46.58 -16.26
C MET A 1 -23.15 46.11 -17.63
N ASN A 2 -21.85 46.27 -17.92
CA ASN A 2 -21.32 46.04 -19.27
C ASN A 2 -21.18 44.53 -19.55
N LEU A 3 -21.92 44.01 -20.54
CA LEU A 3 -21.92 42.60 -20.93
C LEU A 3 -20.50 42.08 -21.24
N ARG A 4 -19.64 42.91 -21.83
CA ARG A 4 -18.22 42.59 -22.06
C ARG A 4 -17.44 42.32 -20.77
N LEU A 5 -17.63 43.16 -19.75
CA LEU A 5 -16.97 43.00 -18.45
C LEU A 5 -17.41 41.71 -17.76
N VAL A 6 -18.69 41.33 -17.89
CA VAL A 6 -19.22 40.07 -17.38
C VAL A 6 -18.59 38.88 -18.11
N LEU A 7 -18.54 38.91 -19.45
CA LEU A 7 -17.94 37.83 -20.25
C LEU A 7 -16.45 37.64 -19.96
N THR A 8 -15.68 38.72 -19.80
CA THR A 8 -14.26 38.62 -19.44
C THR A 8 -14.07 38.05 -18.03
N ALA A 9 -14.89 38.49 -17.06
CA ALA A 9 -14.85 37.94 -15.70
C ALA A 9 -15.17 36.44 -15.67
N VAL A 10 -16.16 35.99 -16.45
CA VAL A 10 -16.50 34.56 -16.58
C VAL A 10 -15.35 33.78 -17.22
N ALA A 11 -14.75 34.28 -18.30
CA ALA A 11 -13.62 33.61 -18.95
C ALA A 11 -12.40 33.45 -18.03
N VAL A 12 -12.10 34.48 -17.23
CA VAL A 12 -11.03 34.43 -16.21
C VAL A 12 -11.37 33.41 -15.13
N ALA A 13 -12.61 33.41 -14.62
CA ALA A 13 -13.06 32.46 -13.62
C ALA A 13 -12.96 31.01 -14.12
N VAL A 14 -13.39 30.73 -15.35
CA VAL A 14 -13.29 29.39 -15.97
C VAL A 14 -11.83 28.95 -16.11
N THR A 15 -10.95 29.84 -16.55
CA THR A 15 -9.52 29.53 -16.73
C THR A 15 -8.86 29.20 -15.38
N LEU A 16 -9.14 29.99 -14.34
CA LEU A 16 -8.63 29.73 -13.00
C LEU A 16 -9.15 28.40 -12.44
N PHE A 17 -10.43 28.09 -12.70
CA PHE A 17 -11.04 26.84 -12.26
C PHE A 17 -10.40 25.61 -12.93
N LEU A 18 -10.19 25.66 -14.24
CA LEU A 18 -9.53 24.59 -14.99
C LEU A 18 -8.06 24.41 -14.59
N GLY A 19 -7.34 25.51 -14.36
CA GLY A 19 -5.96 25.46 -13.86
C GLY A 19 -5.87 24.85 -12.45
N ALA A 20 -6.76 25.24 -11.54
CA ALA A 20 -6.84 24.64 -10.21
C ALA A 20 -7.21 23.15 -10.26
N TRP A 21 -8.08 22.75 -11.20
CA TRP A 21 -8.46 21.36 -11.41
C TRP A 21 -7.26 20.50 -11.82
N GLY A 22 -6.49 20.92 -12.83
CA GLY A 22 -5.32 20.18 -13.29
C GLY A 22 -4.26 20.01 -12.20
N GLN A 23 -4.04 21.05 -11.38
CA GLN A 23 -3.13 20.98 -10.23
C GLN A 23 -3.62 20.01 -9.15
N ALA A 24 -4.93 19.99 -8.88
CA ALA A 24 -5.52 19.07 -7.93
C ALA A 24 -5.39 17.59 -8.37
N GLU A 25 -5.58 17.30 -9.66
CA GLU A 25 -5.43 15.93 -10.20
C GLU A 25 -3.99 15.41 -10.14
N VAL A 26 -3.01 16.25 -10.51
CA VAL A 26 -1.59 15.89 -10.43
C VAL A 26 -1.21 15.62 -8.97
N SER A 27 -1.62 16.51 -8.06
CA SER A 27 -1.37 16.36 -6.63
C SER A 27 -2.04 15.10 -6.04
N LEU A 28 -3.24 14.74 -6.49
CA LEU A 28 -3.91 13.50 -6.07
C LEU A 28 -3.13 12.27 -6.54
N THR A 29 -2.70 12.27 -7.79
CA THR A 29 -1.95 11.15 -8.39
C THR A 29 -0.64 10.92 -7.67
N ASP A 30 0.10 11.98 -7.32
CA ASP A 30 1.33 11.88 -6.55
C ASP A 30 1.11 11.32 -5.14
N ARG A 31 0.05 11.76 -4.45
CA ARG A 31 -0.31 11.23 -3.12
C ARG A 31 -0.70 9.75 -3.18
N VAL A 32 -1.48 9.35 -4.17
CA VAL A 32 -1.87 7.94 -4.40
C VAL A 32 -0.61 7.11 -4.67
N ARG A 33 0.31 7.62 -5.49
CA ARG A 33 1.59 6.96 -5.76
C ARG A 33 2.43 6.80 -4.49
N GLN A 34 2.47 7.80 -3.61
CA GLN A 34 3.17 7.71 -2.33
C GLN A 34 2.57 6.62 -1.42
N VAL A 35 1.23 6.53 -1.35
CA VAL A 35 0.56 5.44 -0.62
C VAL A 35 0.87 4.08 -1.24
N ALA A 36 0.84 3.95 -2.56
CA ALA A 36 1.16 2.69 -3.24
C ALA A 36 2.60 2.23 -2.98
N LEU A 37 3.56 3.16 -2.98
CA LEU A 37 4.96 2.87 -2.64
C LEU A 37 5.10 2.47 -1.17
N GLY A 38 4.41 3.17 -0.26
CA GLY A 38 4.42 2.90 1.17
C GLY A 38 3.67 1.64 1.58
N ALA A 39 2.68 1.20 0.79
CA ALA A 39 1.82 0.04 1.10
C ALA A 39 2.63 -1.26 1.25
N ASN A 40 3.72 -1.42 0.50
CA ASN A 40 4.65 -2.54 0.63
C ASN A 40 5.41 -2.55 1.97
N GLY A 41 5.51 -1.40 2.64
CA GLY A 41 6.15 -1.28 3.96
C GLY A 41 5.21 -1.54 5.14
N VAL A 42 3.90 -1.53 4.92
CA VAL A 42 2.89 -1.55 5.98
C VAL A 42 2.93 -2.82 6.84
N CYS A 43 3.19 -3.99 6.24
CA CYS A 43 3.32 -5.23 6.99
C CYS A 43 4.71 -5.43 7.64
N ASN A 44 5.72 -4.65 7.23
CA ASN A 44 7.07 -4.74 7.77
C ASN A 44 7.33 -3.77 8.94
N ALA A 45 6.49 -2.75 9.11
CA ALA A 45 6.59 -1.82 10.24
C ALA A 45 6.50 -2.57 11.58
N GLY A 46 7.44 -2.34 12.50
CA GLY A 46 7.45 -2.99 13.82
C GLY A 46 8.02 -4.42 13.85
N ARG A 47 8.71 -4.87 12.81
CA ARG A 47 9.47 -6.14 12.85
C ARG A 47 10.78 -5.98 13.61
N GLY A 48 10.75 -6.36 14.90
CA GLY A 48 11.92 -6.85 15.63
C GLY A 48 11.90 -8.39 15.67
N MET A 49 13.06 -9.02 15.87
CA MET A 49 13.12 -10.48 16.10
C MET A 49 12.20 -10.86 17.27
N GLY A 50 11.28 -11.81 17.07
CA GLY A 50 10.39 -12.32 18.11
C GLY A 50 9.04 -11.60 18.26
N ALA A 51 8.73 -10.60 17.42
CA ALA A 51 7.39 -9.99 17.41
C ALA A 51 6.34 -10.97 16.86
N ALA A 52 5.19 -11.08 17.53
CA ALA A 52 4.05 -11.85 17.04
C ALA A 52 3.65 -11.35 15.63
N PRO A 53 3.19 -12.25 14.73
CA PRO A 53 2.75 -11.85 13.40
C PRO A 53 1.67 -10.76 13.52
N PRO A 54 1.78 -9.65 12.78
CA PRO A 54 0.79 -8.57 12.86
C PRO A 54 -0.58 -9.10 12.46
N VAL A 55 -1.59 -8.76 13.26
CA VAL A 55 -2.97 -9.14 13.00
C VAL A 55 -3.48 -8.32 11.81
N ALA A 56 -4.39 -8.88 11.00
CA ALA A 56 -4.96 -8.20 9.83
C ALA A 56 -5.44 -6.77 10.14
N GLN A 57 -6.03 -6.57 11.33
CA GLN A 57 -6.51 -5.27 11.79
C GLN A 57 -5.39 -4.23 11.97
N ASP A 58 -4.19 -4.62 12.40
CA ASP A 58 -3.07 -3.68 12.57
C ASP A 58 -2.55 -3.22 11.21
N ILE A 59 -2.55 -4.11 10.24
CA ILE A 59 -2.18 -3.82 8.86
C ILE A 59 -3.20 -2.85 8.24
N VAL A 60 -4.49 -3.08 8.45
CA VAL A 60 -5.55 -2.13 8.05
C VAL A 60 -5.32 -0.77 8.70
N LYS A 61 -5.15 -0.70 10.02
CA LYS A 61 -4.93 0.56 10.75
C LYS A 61 -3.74 1.35 10.20
N ARG A 62 -2.63 0.65 9.91
CA ARG A 62 -1.41 1.28 9.37
C ARG A 62 -1.59 1.72 7.92
N PHE A 63 -2.30 0.95 7.10
CA PHE A 63 -2.64 1.36 5.74
C PHE A 63 -3.54 2.61 5.75
N THR A 64 -4.55 2.64 6.63
CA THR A 64 -5.40 3.82 6.82
C THR A 64 -4.61 5.02 7.33
N ALA A 65 -3.66 4.82 8.26
CA ALA A 65 -2.78 5.87 8.73
C ALA A 65 -1.88 6.42 7.61
N LEU A 66 -1.26 5.54 6.82
CA LEU A 66 -0.47 5.92 5.64
C LEU A 66 -1.29 6.75 4.65
N ALA A 67 -2.53 6.35 4.37
CA ALA A 67 -3.42 7.13 3.52
C ALA A 67 -3.73 8.50 4.15
N ALA A 68 -4.01 8.56 5.46
CA ALA A 68 -4.30 9.79 6.17
C ALA A 68 -3.11 10.77 6.18
N ASP A 69 -1.88 10.28 6.35
CA ASP A 69 -0.64 11.07 6.29
C ASP A 69 -0.44 11.71 4.90
N ASN A 70 -0.92 11.02 3.86
CA ASN A 70 -0.94 11.52 2.49
C ASN A 70 -2.19 12.36 2.17
N SER A 71 -2.94 12.79 3.18
CA SER A 71 -4.18 13.57 3.03
C SER A 71 -5.25 12.87 2.16
N LEU A 72 -5.28 11.54 2.22
CA LEU A 72 -6.28 10.68 1.59
C LEU A 72 -7.15 10.01 2.67
N GLU A 73 -8.29 9.50 2.24
CA GLU A 73 -9.15 8.61 3.02
C GLU A 73 -9.07 7.22 2.42
N ALA A 74 -8.83 6.20 3.24
CA ALA A 74 -8.85 4.80 2.83
C ALA A 74 -10.19 4.16 3.21
N PHE A 75 -10.75 3.38 2.30
CA PHE A 75 -11.98 2.61 2.47
C PHE A 75 -11.87 1.28 1.74
N ASP A 76 -12.75 0.35 2.09
CA ASP A 76 -12.77 -1.01 1.54
C ASP A 76 -11.40 -1.72 1.61
N VAL A 77 -10.74 -1.58 2.75
CA VAL A 77 -9.39 -2.12 2.95
C VAL A 77 -9.49 -3.60 3.33
N HIS A 78 -8.96 -4.46 2.47
CA HIS A 78 -8.90 -5.90 2.64
C HIS A 78 -7.46 -6.36 2.78
N VAL A 79 -7.23 -7.28 3.73
CA VAL A 79 -5.93 -7.91 3.93
C VAL A 79 -6.06 -9.39 3.65
N ARG A 80 -5.28 -9.88 2.68
CA ARG A 80 -5.14 -11.29 2.35
C ARG A 80 -3.80 -11.78 2.85
N MET A 81 -3.80 -12.90 3.58
CA MET A 81 -2.61 -13.53 4.12
C MET A 81 -2.55 -14.96 3.60
N GLU A 82 -1.55 -15.26 2.80
CA GLU A 82 -1.37 -16.56 2.18
C GLU A 82 0.00 -17.13 2.57
N PRO A 83 0.08 -18.39 3.05
CA PRO A 83 1.37 -19.02 3.31
C PRO A 83 2.15 -19.14 1.99
N LEU A 84 3.40 -18.69 1.96
CA LEU A 84 4.26 -18.86 0.80
C LEU A 84 4.61 -20.33 0.63
N ARG A 85 4.15 -20.90 -0.47
CA ARG A 85 4.55 -22.24 -0.89
C ARG A 85 5.94 -22.17 -1.54
N PRO A 86 6.77 -23.22 -1.40
CA PRO A 86 8.04 -23.32 -2.13
C PRO A 86 7.82 -23.08 -3.64
N GLY A 87 8.53 -22.11 -4.21
CA GLY A 87 8.40 -21.73 -5.64
C GLY A 87 7.43 -20.59 -5.93
N GLN A 88 6.61 -20.16 -4.97
CA GLN A 88 5.78 -18.95 -5.05
C GLN A 88 6.47 -17.86 -4.21
N GLY A 89 6.79 -16.70 -4.79
CA GLY A 89 7.49 -15.61 -4.08
C GLY A 89 8.63 -14.91 -4.84
N GLY A 90 8.75 -15.11 -6.16
CA GLY A 90 9.78 -14.44 -6.98
C GLY A 90 11.21 -14.69 -6.48
N MET A 91 12.08 -13.66 -6.53
CA MET A 91 13.47 -13.76 -6.07
C MET A 91 13.61 -14.30 -4.63
N MET A 92 12.69 -13.95 -3.71
CA MET A 92 12.77 -14.40 -2.31
C MET A 92 12.33 -15.84 -2.09
N GLY A 93 11.40 -16.36 -2.90
CA GLY A 93 11.09 -17.80 -2.92
C GLY A 93 12.31 -18.64 -3.30
N GLY A 94 13.14 -18.11 -4.22
CA GLY A 94 14.45 -18.67 -4.55
C GLY A 94 15.43 -18.65 -3.37
N VAL A 95 15.50 -17.53 -2.63
CA VAL A 95 16.36 -17.41 -1.43
C VAL A 95 15.96 -18.42 -0.35
N MET A 96 14.67 -18.60 -0.08
CA MET A 96 14.20 -19.57 0.91
C MET A 96 14.48 -21.02 0.49
N ALA A 97 14.28 -21.36 -0.80
CA ALA A 97 14.63 -22.67 -1.33
C ALA A 97 16.14 -22.94 -1.27
N GLN A 98 16.95 -21.92 -1.55
CA GLN A 98 18.41 -21.99 -1.48
C GLN A 98 18.91 -22.16 -0.03
N LEU A 99 18.32 -21.45 0.94
CA LEU A 99 18.57 -21.65 2.37
C LEU A 99 18.20 -23.05 2.84
N GLY A 100 17.04 -23.57 2.40
CA GLY A 100 16.63 -24.96 2.68
C GLY A 100 17.61 -25.99 2.10
N GLY A 101 18.14 -25.74 0.89
CA GLY A 101 19.16 -26.57 0.26
C GLY A 101 20.53 -26.50 0.95
N MET A 102 21.00 -25.30 1.34
CA MET A 102 22.29 -25.12 2.02
C MET A 102 22.29 -25.65 3.45
N THR A 103 21.12 -25.73 4.09
CA THR A 103 20.96 -26.25 5.46
C THR A 103 20.60 -27.74 5.48
N GLY A 104 20.57 -28.40 4.32
CA GLY A 104 20.21 -29.83 4.21
C GLY A 104 18.82 -30.15 4.75
N GLY A 105 17.89 -29.18 4.73
CA GLY A 105 16.56 -29.32 5.33
C GLY A 105 16.50 -29.09 6.85
N ALA A 106 17.59 -28.70 7.50
CA ALA A 106 17.65 -28.51 8.96
C ALA A 106 16.95 -27.22 9.45
N LEU A 107 16.52 -26.34 8.54
CA LEU A 107 15.80 -25.10 8.88
C LEU A 107 14.51 -25.03 8.08
N LYS A 108 13.37 -24.95 8.79
CA LYS A 108 12.07 -24.65 8.22
C LYS A 108 11.76 -23.17 8.50
N MET A 109 11.61 -22.39 7.43
CA MET A 109 11.12 -21.03 7.51
C MET A 109 9.71 -20.99 6.94
N ASP A 110 8.72 -20.74 7.79
CA ASP A 110 7.39 -20.41 7.32
C ASP A 110 7.39 -18.92 6.95
N ALA A 111 6.95 -18.58 5.74
CA ALA A 111 6.72 -17.19 5.34
C ALA A 111 5.27 -17.04 4.91
N THR A 112 4.69 -15.88 5.17
CA THR A 112 3.32 -15.52 4.75
C THR A 112 3.39 -14.31 3.84
N GLN A 113 2.87 -14.43 2.62
CA GLN A 113 2.65 -13.29 1.75
C GLN A 113 1.42 -12.54 2.25
N VAL A 114 1.57 -11.25 2.47
CA VAL A 114 0.48 -10.37 2.83
C VAL A 114 0.22 -9.39 1.72
N THR A 115 -1.00 -9.38 1.23
CA THR A 115 -1.49 -8.44 0.24
C THR A 115 -2.53 -7.56 0.92
N VAL A 116 -2.35 -6.25 0.81
CA VAL A 116 -3.30 -5.23 1.27
C VAL A 116 -3.88 -4.56 0.04
N ASP A 117 -5.18 -4.73 -0.14
CA ASP A 117 -5.95 -4.06 -1.17
C ASP A 117 -6.82 -3.01 -0.49
N GLY A 118 -6.87 -1.79 -1.03
CA GLY A 118 -7.75 -0.76 -0.50
C GLY A 118 -8.02 0.32 -1.53
N ILE A 119 -9.11 1.04 -1.34
CA ILE A 119 -9.44 2.19 -2.18
C ILE A 119 -9.10 3.45 -1.41
N VAL A 120 -8.42 4.39 -2.07
CA VAL A 120 -8.12 5.70 -1.50
C VAL A 120 -8.82 6.81 -2.27
N ARG A 121 -9.18 7.89 -1.57
CA ARG A 121 -9.87 9.05 -2.14
C ARG A 121 -9.36 10.34 -1.51
N GLY A 122 -9.33 11.42 -2.30
CA GLY A 122 -8.99 12.75 -1.78
C GLY A 122 -10.05 13.29 -0.80
N LYS A 123 -9.62 14.00 0.26
CA LYS A 123 -10.50 14.60 1.28
C LYS A 123 -11.39 15.75 0.75
N GLN A 124 -11.03 16.36 -0.39
CA GLN A 124 -11.80 17.46 -0.97
C GLN A 124 -12.82 16.94 -1.98
N TRP A 125 -14.11 17.11 -1.67
CA TRP A 125 -15.26 16.57 -2.40
C TRP A 125 -15.28 16.89 -3.91
N LEU A 126 -14.76 18.05 -4.30
CA LEU A 126 -14.71 18.48 -5.70
C LEU A 126 -13.73 17.69 -6.56
N TRP A 127 -12.78 16.97 -5.94
CA TRP A 127 -11.65 16.32 -6.62
C TRP A 127 -11.40 14.90 -6.09
N SER A 128 -12.41 14.32 -5.44
CA SER A 128 -12.31 13.05 -4.72
C SER A 128 -12.50 11.88 -5.68
N LYS A 129 -11.47 11.53 -6.47
CA LYS A 129 -11.51 10.33 -7.30
C LYS A 129 -11.09 9.10 -6.48
N GLU A 130 -11.85 8.03 -6.61
CA GLU A 130 -11.51 6.73 -6.02
C GLU A 130 -10.37 6.09 -6.81
N GLN A 131 -9.33 5.64 -6.12
CA GLN A 131 -8.16 5.00 -6.71
C GLN A 131 -7.84 3.71 -5.96
N PRO A 132 -7.79 2.55 -6.65
CA PRO A 132 -7.37 1.31 -6.03
C PRO A 132 -5.86 1.35 -5.77
N VAL A 133 -5.46 0.88 -4.59
CA VAL A 133 -4.06 0.72 -4.20
C VAL A 133 -3.87 -0.68 -3.64
N THR A 134 -2.88 -1.39 -4.18
CA THR A 134 -2.46 -2.70 -3.70
C THR A 134 -1.02 -2.64 -3.24
N GLY A 135 -0.75 -3.12 -2.03
CA GLY A 135 0.60 -3.35 -1.51
C GLY A 135 0.80 -4.82 -1.18
N THR A 136 1.96 -5.36 -1.52
CA THR A 136 2.30 -6.76 -1.26
C THR A 136 3.63 -6.83 -0.53
N CYS A 137 3.66 -7.58 0.57
CA CYS A 137 4.86 -7.69 1.38
C CYS A 137 4.93 -9.02 2.12
N LEU A 138 6.13 -9.37 2.57
CA LEU A 138 6.44 -10.70 3.11
C LEU A 138 6.53 -10.65 4.63
N LEU A 139 5.67 -11.40 5.29
CA LEU A 139 5.86 -11.73 6.70
C LEU A 139 6.71 -13.00 6.82
N GLN A 140 8.01 -12.88 7.09
CA GLN A 140 8.80 -14.03 7.58
C GLN A 140 8.24 -14.46 8.95
N GLY A 141 7.87 -15.73 9.04
CA GLY A 141 7.49 -16.42 10.27
C GLY A 141 8.71 -16.99 10.99
N LYS A 142 8.45 -17.79 12.03
CA LYS A 142 9.47 -18.36 12.92
C LYS A 142 10.41 -19.28 12.14
N VAL A 143 11.70 -19.14 12.38
CA VAL A 143 12.73 -20.05 11.88
C VAL A 143 12.82 -21.21 12.87
N GLU A 144 12.39 -22.41 12.46
CA GLU A 144 12.48 -23.60 13.30
C GLU A 144 13.58 -24.53 12.81
N ARG A 145 14.39 -25.03 13.75
CA ARG A 145 15.40 -26.04 13.46
C ARG A 145 14.71 -27.39 13.41
N VAL A 146 14.74 -28.05 12.26
CA VAL A 146 14.26 -29.42 12.11
C VAL A 146 15.32 -30.33 12.70
N LEU A 147 15.04 -30.89 13.88
CA LEU A 147 15.87 -31.93 14.48
C LEU A 147 15.67 -33.22 13.69
N PRO A 148 16.75 -33.90 13.25
CA PRO A 148 16.62 -35.20 12.60
C PRO A 148 16.02 -36.20 13.58
N SER A 149 14.97 -36.91 13.13
CA SER A 149 14.35 -38.05 13.83
C SER A 149 15.28 -39.26 13.88
#